data_AF-A0A0D6L724-F1
#
_entry.id   AF-A0A0D6L724-F1
#
_cell.length_a   1.000
_cell.length_b   1.000
_cell.length_c   1.000
_cell.angle_alpha   90.00
_cell.angle_beta   90.00
_cell.angle_gamma   90.00
#
_symmetry.space_group_name_H-M   'P 1'
#
loop_
_entity.id
_entity.type
_entity.pdbx_description
1 polymer ?
#
loop_
_entity_poly.entity_id
_entity_poly.type
_entity_poly.pdbx_seq_one_letter_code
_entity_poly.pdbx_strand_id
1 'polypeptide(L)'
;MPTPVVFPVAMIDENSRTIAEQNFDSIFNRPHVMMRDRDTVERKLRVMVEGGKQKLMIISDFDYTLSRFEDAGGTRCWTTHGVFDNCAKQVDPELANKFERLKEKYFPIEFDPKLSQEQKIPYMEEWQTGENYGKSCHPPDVVVKTCQKADNMDKTIDEESVYSMAPQA
;
A
#
# COMPACT_ATOMS: atom_id res chain seq x y z
N MET A 1 -11.65 -30.52 5.07
CA MET A 1 -12.83 -29.63 4.94
C MET A 1 -12.52 -28.36 5.73
N PRO A 2 -12.36 -27.18 5.12
CA PRO A 2 -12.19 -25.97 5.90
C PRO A 2 -13.52 -25.67 6.61
N THR A 3 -13.45 -25.52 7.92
CA THR A 3 -14.58 -25.20 8.79
C THR A 3 -15.13 -23.82 8.44
N PRO A 4 -16.46 -23.64 8.32
CA PRO A 4 -17.04 -22.31 8.15
C PRO A 4 -16.69 -21.44 9.37
N VAL A 5 -16.12 -20.26 9.13
CA VAL A 5 -15.98 -19.25 10.17
C VAL A 5 -17.38 -18.68 10.44
N VAL A 6 -18.03 -19.19 11.48
CA VAL A 6 -19.33 -18.69 11.94
C VAL A 6 -19.07 -17.43 12.77
N PHE A 7 -19.51 -16.29 12.25
CA PHE A 7 -19.48 -15.04 13.01
C PHE A 7 -20.60 -15.08 14.05
N PRO A 8 -20.32 -14.72 15.32
CA PRO A 8 -21.34 -14.71 16.36
C PRO A 8 -22.43 -13.70 16.01
N VAL A 9 -23.69 -14.14 16.14
CA VAL A 9 -24.88 -13.27 16.08
C VAL A 9 -24.87 -12.42 17.35
N ALA A 10 -24.93 -11.09 17.20
CA ALA A 10 -24.91 -10.16 18.32
C ALA A 10 -26.14 -10.36 19.21
N MET A 11 -25.91 -10.55 20.52
CA MET A 11 -26.94 -10.43 21.56
C MET A 11 -27.31 -8.96 21.71
N ILE A 12 -28.60 -8.66 21.68
CA ILE A 12 -29.16 -7.31 21.72
C ILE A 12 -29.02 -6.77 23.16
N ASP A 13 -28.25 -5.70 23.34
CA ASP A 13 -28.17 -4.93 24.58
C ASP A 13 -29.31 -3.89 24.61
N GLU A 14 -30.09 -3.87 25.69
CA GLU A 14 -31.29 -3.04 25.88
C GLU A 14 -31.00 -1.55 26.19
N ASN A 15 -29.75 -1.08 26.09
CA ASN A 15 -29.44 0.32 26.31
C ASN A 15 -29.52 1.16 25.01
N SER A 16 -30.74 1.61 24.72
CA SER A 16 -31.15 2.45 23.59
C SER A 16 -30.24 3.66 23.32
N ARG A 17 -29.25 3.48 22.44
CA ARG A 17 -28.97 4.46 21.38
C ARG A 17 -29.48 3.84 20.10
N THR A 18 -30.48 4.45 19.49
CA THR A 18 -30.97 4.09 18.16
C THR A 18 -29.75 3.92 17.25
N ILE A 19 -29.45 2.69 16.82
CA ILE A 19 -28.42 2.45 15.81
C ILE A 19 -28.96 3.13 14.57
N ALA A 20 -28.49 4.35 14.31
CA ALA A 20 -28.80 5.04 13.06
C ALA A 20 -28.55 4.04 11.94
N GLU A 21 -29.55 3.80 11.09
CA GLU A 21 -29.41 2.90 9.95
C GLU A 21 -28.16 3.34 9.18
N GLN A 22 -27.09 2.54 9.32
CA GLN A 22 -25.84 2.87 8.66
C GLN A 22 -26.06 2.70 7.17
N ASN A 23 -26.04 3.82 6.45
CA ASN A 23 -26.12 3.86 5.01
C ASN A 23 -24.70 3.98 4.43
N PHE A 24 -24.28 2.98 3.64
CA PHE A 24 -22.97 2.93 2.99
C PHE A 24 -23.00 3.38 1.51
N ASP A 25 -24.13 3.84 1.01
CA ASP A 25 -24.35 4.22 -0.39
C ASP A 25 -23.39 5.31 -0.88
N SER A 26 -23.01 6.24 -0.01
CA SER A 26 -22.04 7.30 -0.32
C SER A 26 -20.65 6.78 -0.68
N ILE A 27 -20.31 5.57 -0.22
CA ILE A 27 -19.07 4.87 -0.53
C ILE A 27 -19.31 3.88 -1.66
N PHE A 28 -20.37 3.07 -1.55
CA PHE A 28 -20.67 1.98 -2.49
C PHE A 28 -21.02 2.43 -3.90
N ASN A 29 -21.58 3.64 -4.05
CA ASN A 29 -21.99 4.14 -5.37
C ASN A 29 -20.88 4.94 -6.08
N ARG A 30 -19.65 4.96 -5.55
CA ARG A 30 -18.52 5.58 -6.24
C ARG A 30 -18.10 4.73 -7.45
N PRO A 31 -17.78 5.35 -8.60
CA PRO A 31 -17.54 4.60 -9.85
C PRO A 31 -16.29 3.71 -9.81
N HIS A 32 -15.33 4.00 -8.93
CA HIS A 32 -14.10 3.22 -8.74
C HIS A 32 -14.23 2.12 -7.68
N VAL A 33 -15.40 1.97 -7.05
CA VAL A 33 -15.64 0.94 -6.04
C VAL A 33 -16.32 -0.26 -6.70
N MET A 34 -15.54 -1.32 -6.87
CA MET A 34 -16.02 -2.58 -7.46
C MET A 34 -16.13 -3.64 -6.36
N MET A 35 -17.31 -4.23 -6.21
CA MET A 35 -17.58 -5.24 -5.19
C MET A 35 -18.24 -6.46 -5.81
N ARG A 36 -17.75 -7.66 -5.45
CA ARG A 36 -18.34 -8.92 -5.93
C ARG A 36 -19.69 -9.22 -5.26
N ASP A 37 -19.81 -8.93 -3.97
CA ASP A 37 -21.00 -9.21 -3.14
C ASP A 37 -21.20 -8.04 -2.17
N ARG A 38 -22.19 -7.20 -2.46
CA ARG A 38 -22.50 -5.97 -1.70
C ARG A 38 -22.98 -6.31 -0.28
N ASP A 39 -23.88 -7.29 -0.17
CA ASP A 39 -24.52 -7.66 1.10
C ASP A 39 -23.50 -8.21 2.11
N THR A 40 -22.56 -9.05 1.62
CA THR A 40 -21.48 -9.57 2.47
C THR A 40 -20.53 -8.46 2.94
N VAL A 41 -20.20 -7.49 2.09
CA VAL A 41 -19.35 -6.34 2.47
C VAL A 41 -20.07 -5.48 3.50
N GLU A 42 -21.34 -5.16 3.27
CA GLU A 42 -22.16 -4.36 4.17
C GLU A 42 -22.25 -4.99 5.57
N ARG A 43 -22.52 -6.29 5.66
CA ARG A 43 -22.55 -7.02 6.93
C ARG A 43 -21.22 -6.95 7.67
N LYS A 44 -20.09 -7.06 6.97
CA LYS A 44 -18.75 -6.93 7.58
C LYS A 44 -18.53 -5.52 8.13
N LEU A 45 -18.93 -4.48 7.40
CA LEU A 45 -18.81 -3.10 7.85
C LEU A 45 -19.67 -2.83 9.10
N ARG A 46 -20.91 -3.33 9.14
CA ARG A 46 -21.78 -3.21 10.33
C ARG A 46 -21.12 -3.80 11.57
N VAL A 47 -20.54 -5.02 11.45
CA VAL A 47 -19.79 -5.66 12.55
C VAL A 47 -18.61 -4.81 13.01
N MET A 48 -17.87 -4.18 12.08
CA MET A 48 -16.76 -3.30 12.44
C MET A 48 -17.23 -2.06 13.20
N VAL A 49 -18.34 -1.45 12.78
CA VAL A 49 -18.89 -0.25 13.44
C VAL A 49 -19.45 -0.60 14.82
N GLU A 50 -20.21 -1.68 14.94
CA GLU A 50 -20.74 -2.19 16.21
C GLU A 50 -19.60 -2.57 17.19
N GLY A 51 -18.53 -3.15 16.66
CA GLY A 51 -17.35 -3.52 17.45
C GLY A 51 -16.60 -2.32 18.04
N GLY A 52 -16.71 -1.15 17.39
CA GLY A 52 -16.03 0.08 17.78
C GLY A 52 -14.51 0.03 17.62
N LYS A 53 -13.85 1.17 17.83
CA LYS A 53 -12.40 1.31 17.66
C LYS A 53 -11.57 0.35 18.52
N GLN A 54 -12.11 -0.10 19.66
CA GLN A 54 -11.39 -1.00 20.58
C GLN A 54 -11.22 -2.41 19.99
N LYS A 55 -12.04 -2.79 19.01
CA LYS A 55 -11.98 -4.08 18.32
C LYS A 55 -11.48 -3.97 16.89
N LEU A 56 -10.99 -2.80 16.48
CA LEU A 56 -10.50 -2.56 15.13
C LEU A 56 -8.97 -2.67 15.10
N MET A 57 -8.45 -3.49 14.20
CA MET A 57 -7.03 -3.59 13.88
C MET A 57 -6.86 -3.39 12.37
N ILE A 58 -5.88 -2.57 11.99
CA ILE A 58 -5.56 -2.28 10.59
C ILE A 58 -4.24 -2.96 10.26
N ILE A 59 -4.26 -3.80 9.23
CA ILE A 59 -3.07 -4.37 8.59
C ILE A 59 -3.11 -3.89 7.15
N SER A 60 -2.09 -3.17 6.71
CA SER A 60 -2.01 -2.59 5.37
C SER A 60 -0.63 -2.87 4.78
N ASP A 61 -0.62 -3.07 3.47
CA ASP A 61 0.58 -2.90 2.65
C ASP A 61 0.93 -1.39 2.53
N PHE A 62 2.12 -1.08 2.02
CA PHE A 62 2.60 0.29 1.86
C PHE A 62 2.64 0.70 0.39
N ASP A 63 3.46 0.03 -0.43
CA ASP A 63 3.73 0.45 -1.80
C ASP A 63 2.46 0.37 -2.67
N TYR A 64 2.07 1.50 -3.26
CA TYR A 64 0.85 1.67 -4.05
C TYR A 64 -0.47 1.37 -3.30
N THR A 65 -0.41 1.21 -1.98
CA THR A 65 -1.57 1.08 -1.10
C THR A 65 -1.73 2.33 -0.23
N LEU A 66 -0.71 2.66 0.55
CA LEU A 66 -0.62 3.93 1.30
C LEU A 66 0.13 4.99 0.50
N SER A 67 1.16 4.58 -0.27
CA SER A 67 1.81 5.47 -1.23
C SER A 67 0.99 5.57 -2.52
N ARG A 68 1.09 6.72 -3.20
CA ARG A 68 0.38 6.95 -4.46
C ARG A 68 0.91 6.03 -5.55
N PHE A 69 0.02 5.55 -6.41
CA PHE A 69 0.38 4.81 -7.63
C PHE A 69 0.89 5.74 -8.73
N GLU A 70 0.18 6.84 -8.97
CA GLU A 70 0.50 7.88 -9.93
C GLU A 70 0.38 9.26 -9.28
N ASP A 71 1.16 10.22 -9.78
CA ASP A 71 1.04 11.62 -9.41
C ASP A 71 -0.13 12.32 -10.14
N ALA A 72 -0.34 13.60 -9.84
CA ALA A 72 -1.40 14.38 -10.49
C ALA A 72 -1.20 14.57 -12.00
N GLY A 73 0.02 14.35 -12.50
CA GLY A 73 0.37 14.38 -13.92
C GLY A 73 0.27 13.03 -14.63
N GLY A 74 -0.10 11.95 -13.91
CA GLY A 74 -0.16 10.59 -14.45
C GLY A 74 1.19 9.89 -14.55
N THR A 75 2.24 10.43 -13.90
CA THR A 75 3.55 9.75 -13.84
C THR A 75 3.53 8.73 -12.71
N ARG A 76 4.09 7.55 -12.98
CA ARG A 76 4.20 6.49 -11.99
C ARG A 76 5.09 6.92 -10.82
N CYS A 77 4.53 6.89 -9.60
CA CYS A 77 5.30 7.13 -8.39
C CYS A 77 6.27 5.98 -8.11
N TRP A 78 7.30 6.25 -7.32
CA TRP A 78 8.29 5.23 -6.95
C TRP A 78 7.77 4.35 -5.81
N THR A 79 8.19 3.08 -5.84
CA THR A 79 8.10 2.19 -4.67
C THR A 79 9.21 2.53 -3.66
N THR A 80 9.11 1.98 -2.45
CA THR A 80 10.18 2.03 -1.44
C THR A 80 11.54 1.65 -2.02
N HIS A 81 11.61 0.54 -2.76
CA HIS A 81 12.82 0.12 -3.48
C HIS A 81 13.22 1.10 -4.60
N GLY A 82 12.25 1.63 -5.35
CA GLY A 82 12.49 2.56 -6.44
C GLY A 82 13.19 3.86 -6.00
N VAL A 83 12.92 4.32 -4.78
CA VAL A 83 13.64 5.48 -4.18
C VAL A 83 15.14 5.19 -4.08
N PHE A 84 15.52 4.01 -3.59
CA PHE A 84 16.93 3.61 -3.47
C PHE A 84 17.57 3.33 -4.83
N ASP A 85 16.85 2.68 -5.74
CA ASP A 85 17.33 2.44 -7.11
C ASP A 85 17.69 3.76 -7.80
N ASN A 86 16.82 4.77 -7.68
CA ASN A 86 17.05 6.07 -8.29
C ASN A 86 18.17 6.85 -7.61
N CYS A 87 18.31 6.73 -6.29
CA CYS A 87 19.45 7.31 -5.59
C CYS A 87 20.75 6.64 -6.04
N ALA A 88 20.78 5.31 -6.16
CA ALA A 88 21.97 4.57 -6.61
C ALA A 88 22.47 5.09 -7.97
N LYS A 89 21.56 5.43 -8.91
CA LYS A 89 21.95 6.03 -10.20
C LYS A 89 22.80 7.30 -10.07
N GLN A 90 22.62 8.07 -8.99
CA GLN A 90 23.34 9.32 -8.77
C GLN A 90 24.67 9.14 -8.05
N VAL A 91 24.81 8.09 -7.24
CA VAL A 91 25.96 7.91 -6.33
C VAL A 91 26.81 6.67 -6.61
N ASP A 92 26.24 5.63 -7.23
CA ASP A 92 26.92 4.39 -7.57
C ASP A 92 26.31 3.77 -8.85
N PRO A 93 26.83 4.12 -10.04
CA PRO A 93 26.35 3.58 -11.31
C PRO A 93 26.50 2.06 -11.45
N GLU A 94 27.48 1.44 -10.80
CA GLU A 94 27.68 -0.02 -10.87
C GLU A 94 26.57 -0.73 -10.09
N LEU A 95 26.25 -0.24 -8.90
CA LEU A 95 25.13 -0.71 -8.11
C LEU A 95 23.79 -0.48 -8.81
N ALA A 96 23.61 0.67 -9.47
CA ALA A 96 22.39 0.95 -10.24
C ALA A 96 22.20 -0.04 -11.41
N ASN A 97 23.26 -0.32 -12.18
CA ASN A 97 23.23 -1.32 -13.26
C ASN A 97 22.87 -2.71 -12.74
N LYS A 98 23.34 -3.04 -11.55
CA LYS A 98 23.06 -4.32 -10.90
C LYS A 98 21.58 -4.44 -10.48
N PHE A 99 21.00 -3.39 -9.90
CA PHE A 99 19.57 -3.34 -9.58
C PHE A 99 18.71 -3.43 -10.85
N GLU A 100 19.11 -2.72 -11.91
CA GLU A 100 18.42 -2.77 -13.20
C GLU A 100 18.37 -4.19 -13.77
N ARG A 101 19.52 -4.90 -13.82
CA ARG A 101 19.56 -6.29 -14.28
C ARG A 101 18.71 -7.24 -13.46
N LEU A 102 18.68 -7.05 -12.14
CA LEU A 102 17.85 -7.88 -11.25
C LEU A 102 16.36 -7.61 -11.54
N LYS A 103 15.98 -6.34 -11.65
CA LYS A 103 14.62 -5.95 -12.02
C LYS A 103 14.21 -6.49 -13.38
N GLU A 104 15.06 -6.39 -14.40
CA GLU A 104 14.81 -6.94 -15.74
C GLU A 104 14.56 -8.46 -15.72
N LYS A 105 15.25 -9.20 -14.84
CA LYS A 105 15.07 -10.64 -14.70
C LYS A 105 13.78 -11.00 -13.95
N TYR A 106 13.55 -10.43 -12.77
CA TYR A 106 12.50 -10.90 -11.86
C TYR A 106 11.16 -10.19 -12.02
N PHE A 107 11.14 -8.92 -12.45
CA PHE A 107 9.89 -8.17 -12.62
C PHE A 107 8.93 -8.82 -13.64
N PRO A 108 9.39 -9.30 -14.81
CA PRO A 108 8.50 -10.03 -15.72
C PRO A 108 7.93 -11.32 -15.12
N ILE A 109 8.69 -11.99 -14.23
CA ILE A 109 8.27 -13.23 -13.57
C ILE A 109 7.20 -12.95 -12.52
N GLU A 110 7.35 -11.88 -11.74
CA GLU A 110 6.38 -11.44 -10.73
C GLU A 110 4.99 -11.22 -11.35
N PHE A 111 4.95 -10.54 -12.49
CA PHE A 111 3.69 -10.16 -13.16
C PHE A 111 3.23 -11.16 -14.23
N ASP A 112 3.92 -12.29 -14.46
CA ASP A 112 3.51 -13.26 -15.47
C ASP A 112 2.18 -13.93 -15.10
N PRO A 113 1.09 -13.76 -15.87
CA PRO A 113 -0.19 -14.40 -15.58
C PRO A 113 -0.20 -15.92 -15.83
N LYS A 114 0.82 -16.46 -16.52
CA LYS A 114 0.92 -17.89 -16.85
C LYS A 114 1.56 -18.72 -15.73
N LEU A 115 2.28 -18.08 -14.82
CA LEU A 115 2.94 -18.75 -13.69
C LEU A 115 2.01 -18.76 -12.47
N SER A 116 1.93 -19.90 -11.80
CA SER A 116 1.23 -20.02 -10.52
C SER A 116 1.99 -19.30 -9.40
N GLN A 117 1.32 -19.03 -8.29
CA GLN A 117 1.97 -18.39 -7.14
C GLN A 117 3.11 -19.26 -6.60
N GLU A 118 2.91 -20.58 -6.52
CA GLU A 118 3.90 -21.55 -6.05
C GLU A 118 5.16 -21.57 -6.93
N GLN A 119 4.98 -21.36 -8.24
CA GLN A 119 6.09 -21.27 -9.18
C GLN A 119 6.86 -19.95 -9.04
N LYS A 120 6.19 -18.86 -8.67
CA LYS A 120 6.81 -17.53 -8.51
C LYS A 120 7.58 -17.39 -7.20
N ILE A 121 7.12 -18.00 -6.12
CA ILE A 121 7.72 -17.91 -4.78
C ILE A 121 9.25 -18.09 -4.79
N PRO A 122 9.84 -19.17 -5.35
CA PRO A 122 11.28 -19.36 -5.31
C PRO A 122 12.05 -18.24 -6.03
N TYR A 123 11.48 -17.67 -7.11
CA TYR A 123 12.10 -16.54 -7.81
C TYR A 123 12.03 -15.24 -6.99
N MET A 124 10.93 -15.00 -6.27
CA MET A 124 10.81 -13.82 -5.39
C MET A 124 11.74 -13.94 -4.19
N GLU A 125 11.90 -15.14 -3.63
CA GLU A 125 12.90 -15.42 -2.60
C GLU A 125 14.31 -15.19 -3.13
N GLU A 126 14.65 -15.69 -4.32
CA GLU A 126 15.95 -15.45 -4.96
C GLU A 126 16.18 -13.96 -5.24
N TRP A 127 15.15 -13.20 -5.63
CA TRP A 127 15.27 -11.77 -5.87
C TRP A 127 15.56 -10.99 -4.58
N GLN A 128 14.87 -11.31 -3.48
CA GLN A 128 15.08 -10.65 -2.19
C GLN A 128 16.39 -11.09 -1.50
N THR A 129 16.77 -12.36 -1.64
CA THR A 129 17.92 -12.96 -0.93
C THR A 129 19.20 -13.03 -1.74
N GLY A 130 19.12 -12.92 -3.06
CA GLY A 130 20.24 -13.09 -3.97
C GLY A 130 21.44 -12.28 -3.49
N GLU A 131 22.65 -12.86 -3.63
CA GLU A 131 23.98 -12.54 -3.03
C GLU A 131 24.47 -11.08 -3.11
N ASN A 132 23.59 -10.20 -3.53
CA ASN A 132 23.79 -8.92 -4.14
C ASN A 132 22.83 -7.84 -3.60
N TYR A 133 21.63 -8.20 -3.10
CA TYR A 133 20.70 -7.29 -2.42
C TYR A 133 20.96 -7.26 -0.90
N GLY A 134 21.11 -8.40 -0.23
CA GLY A 134 21.21 -8.49 1.24
C GLY A 134 22.42 -7.78 1.88
N LYS A 135 23.53 -7.60 1.15
CA LYS A 135 24.67 -6.76 1.57
C LYS A 135 24.52 -5.29 1.17
N SER A 136 23.62 -4.97 0.24
CA SER A 136 23.31 -3.61 -0.25
C SER A 136 22.08 -2.98 0.38
N CYS A 137 21.24 -3.77 1.07
CA CYS A 137 20.13 -3.28 1.91
C CYS A 137 20.62 -2.58 3.19
N HIS A 138 21.94 -2.55 3.42
CA HIS A 138 22.58 -1.37 4.01
C HIS A 138 23.04 -0.48 2.85
N PRO A 139 22.15 0.37 2.30
CA PRO A 139 22.59 1.39 1.37
C PRO A 139 23.77 2.11 2.05
N PRO A 140 24.90 2.34 1.34
CA PRO A 140 26.02 3.09 1.92
C PRO A 140 25.46 4.32 2.62
N ASP A 141 25.99 4.70 3.78
CA ASP A 141 25.52 5.88 4.53
C ASP A 141 25.32 7.11 3.64
N VAL A 142 26.13 7.21 2.58
CA VAL A 142 26.02 8.20 1.52
C VAL A 142 24.64 8.19 0.85
N VAL A 143 24.15 7.04 0.38
CA VAL A 143 22.83 6.86 -0.27
C VAL A 143 21.69 7.24 0.68
N VAL A 144 21.75 6.81 1.95
CA VAL A 144 20.73 7.14 2.95
C VAL A 144 20.70 8.65 3.23
N LYS A 145 21.88 9.25 3.43
CA LYS A 145 22.00 10.70 3.68
C LYS A 145 21.60 11.53 2.46
N THR A 146 21.82 11.05 1.24
CA THR A 146 21.38 11.76 0.02
C THR A 146 19.88 11.67 -0.18
N CYS A 147 19.24 10.51 0.06
CA CYS A 147 17.77 10.40 0.02
C CYS A 147 17.11 11.37 1.01
N GLN A 148 17.61 11.43 2.26
CA GLN A 148 17.09 12.35 3.28
C GLN A 148 17.26 13.83 2.94
N LYS A 149 18.29 14.18 2.16
CA LYS A 149 18.48 15.57 1.70
C LYS A 149 17.56 15.93 0.54
N ALA A 150 17.33 14.99 -0.39
CA ALA A 150 16.41 15.18 -1.51
C ALA A 150 14.97 15.39 -1.03
N ASP A 151 14.51 14.59 -0.05
CA ASP A 151 13.17 14.73 0.56
C ASP A 151 12.95 16.08 1.27
N ASN A 152 14.04 16.76 1.69
CA ASN A 152 13.96 18.07 2.33
C ASN A 152 14.01 19.24 1.34
N MET A 153 14.43 19.01 0.08
CA MET A 153 14.35 20.02 -0.99
C MET A 153 12.98 20.03 -1.69
N ASP A 154 12.25 18.90 -1.68
CA ASP A 154 10.92 18.81 -2.30
C ASP A 154 9.80 19.36 -1.40
N LYS A 155 10.05 19.52 -0.10
CA LYS A 155 9.10 20.14 0.86
C LYS A 155 8.97 21.66 0.74
N THR A 156 9.74 22.32 -0.14
CA THR A 156 9.63 23.77 -0.37
C THR A 156 8.53 24.17 -1.35
N ILE A 157 7.77 23.20 -1.87
CA ILE A 157 6.62 23.43 -2.75
C ILE A 157 5.46 22.62 -2.13
N ASP A 158 4.47 23.32 -1.55
CA ASP A 158 3.10 22.86 -1.20
C ASP A 158 2.57 23.23 0.21
N GLU A 159 3.24 24.10 0.98
CA GLU A 159 2.60 24.62 2.22
C GLU A 159 1.48 25.66 1.95
N GLU A 160 1.41 26.28 0.76
CA GLU A 160 0.41 27.31 0.44
C GLU A 160 -0.92 26.77 -0.12
N SER A 161 -0.98 25.52 -0.57
CA SER A 161 -2.18 24.97 -1.25
C SER A 161 -3.26 24.48 -0.28
N VAL A 162 -2.86 24.00 0.91
CA VAL A 162 -3.78 23.30 1.84
C VAL A 162 -4.66 24.27 2.65
N TYR A 163 -4.28 25.54 2.80
CA TYR A 163 -5.01 26.50 3.64
C TYR A 163 -6.07 27.36 2.93
N SER A 164 -6.25 27.24 1.61
CA SER A 164 -7.19 28.11 0.86
C SER A 164 -8.61 27.56 0.65
N MET A 165 -8.91 26.32 1.06
CA MET A 165 -10.22 25.68 0.83
C MET A 165 -11.01 25.35 2.10
N ALA A 166 -10.81 26.08 3.21
CA ALA A 166 -11.74 26.03 4.33
C ALA A 166 -12.90 27.02 4.08
N PRO A 167 -14.17 26.58 3.99
CA PRO A 167 -15.29 27.50 3.97
C PRO A 167 -15.37 28.23 5.31
N GLN A 168 -15.36 29.56 5.27
CA GLN A 168 -15.75 30.38 6.41
C GLN A 168 -17.23 30.12 6.73
N ALA A 169 -17.51 29.97 8.02
CA ALA A 169 -18.84 29.72 8.58
C ALA A 169 -19.87 30.78 8.20
#